data_AF-W7Q1Y0-F1
#
_entry.id   AF-W7Q1Y0-F1
#
_cell.length_a   1.000
_cell.length_b   1.000
_cell.length_c   1.000
_cell.angle_alpha   90.00
_cell.angle_beta   90.00
_cell.angle_gamma   90.00
#
_symmetry.space_group_name_H-M   'P 1'
#
loop_
_entity.id
_entity.type
_entity.pdbx_description
1 polymer ?
#
loop_
_entity_poly.entity_id
_entity_poly.type
_entity_poly.pdbx_seq_one_letter_code
_entity_poly.pdbx_strand_id
1 'polypeptide(L)'
;MSNGTLGNPACEGEQLIIQVMGKEHPSGHEIVIVDQHRGERIDAFGEAETEDLPDPTSVLHKWCWQGYQRVNAQLHIDTENGDPIRLPLLEWLLKNNRKLRLQDNVIQPVLPMALWQGMTRDERHALPLRPGYLYVFYGDKLWREIEASANAETGQMEFRDIDLAAHCDSNERYQDDRRPAVGIALEEIWLPHRANERYVDGSVRIGYSEVQWSAARLNHLQADSHAQRTRCHAINLSGANNFASPGQLYMLSNEEPQRLRTGLAEQHAATPNALSLDLTGDYLPQLRDQARAELSQFDTGESARTAADEGMRSGSGHGEQPSPLYLQASARCQVLKNRVEQSGDDTEAADAIWAGLGEAEDSLADAREREIPGLVLADTLFELRHSLHGCRVSLGYLQQIPALAAEDRFYECAALVNQTILKRHDKAGQTNALRRFADRADLSESSELQRILRSAQRELARNQLEAYQGRLHGLLLSREANAVLADLFSLEGHDYLGAYALTADLLEALRDAPGDADP
;
A
#
# COMPACT_ATOMS: atom_id res chain seq x y z
N MET A 1 12.63 38.59 -21.58
CA MET A 1 13.79 39.28 -20.97
C MET A 1 13.29 40.23 -19.90
N SER A 2 13.22 39.78 -18.65
CA SER A 2 13.29 40.64 -17.47
C SER A 2 14.39 40.04 -16.60
N ASN A 3 15.50 40.77 -16.49
CA ASN A 3 16.61 40.38 -15.63
C ASN A 3 16.18 40.59 -14.19
N GLY A 4 15.77 39.51 -13.52
CA GLY A 4 15.73 39.45 -12.07
C GLY A 4 17.16 39.59 -11.54
N THR A 5 17.40 40.61 -10.74
CA THR A 5 18.67 40.89 -10.10
C THR A 5 18.98 39.76 -9.11
N LEU A 6 19.75 38.76 -9.54
CA LEU A 6 20.42 37.83 -8.64
C LEU A 6 21.35 38.66 -7.74
N GLY A 7 21.14 38.56 -6.42
CA GLY A 7 22.01 39.18 -5.43
C GLY A 7 23.47 38.84 -5.70
N ASN A 8 24.32 39.85 -5.64
CA ASN A 8 25.75 39.77 -5.92
C ASN A 8 26.41 38.82 -4.89
N PRO A 9 26.99 37.66 -5.27
CA PRO A 9 27.48 36.63 -4.32
C PRO A 9 28.77 37.00 -3.57
N ALA A 10 29.13 38.29 -3.52
CA ALA A 10 30.46 38.74 -3.10
C ALA A 10 30.51 39.44 -1.72
N CYS A 11 29.39 39.58 -1.01
CA CYS A 11 29.33 40.28 0.28
C CYS A 11 28.52 39.55 1.37
N GLU A 12 28.27 38.25 1.22
CA GLU A 12 27.71 37.44 2.32
C GLU A 12 28.86 37.05 3.26
N GLY A 13 28.68 37.25 4.57
CA GLY A 13 29.65 36.81 5.58
C GLY A 13 29.82 35.29 5.57
N GLU A 14 30.72 34.76 6.40
CA GLU A 14 30.80 33.30 6.56
C GLU A 14 29.44 32.78 7.07
N GLN A 15 28.84 31.84 6.36
CA GLN A 15 27.49 31.33 6.65
C GLN A 15 27.47 29.80 6.72
N LEU A 16 26.46 29.28 7.41
CA LEU A 16 25.98 27.91 7.26
C LEU A 16 24.64 27.96 6.53
N ILE A 17 24.54 27.24 5.43
CA ILE A 17 23.35 27.16 4.57
C ILE A 17 22.88 25.71 4.52
N ILE A 18 21.60 25.50 4.82
CA ILE A 18 20.89 24.23 4.66
C ILE A 18 19.68 24.48 3.77
N GLN A 19 19.49 23.67 2.74
CA GLN A 19 18.35 23.74 1.83
C GLN A 19 17.29 22.72 2.22
N VAL A 20 16.05 23.15 2.36
CA VAL A 20 14.87 22.28 2.54
C VAL A 20 14.09 22.30 1.23
N MET A 21 13.87 21.14 0.62
CA MET A 21 13.16 21.03 -0.67
C MET A 21 11.65 21.21 -0.48
N GLY A 22 10.96 21.82 -1.45
CA GLY A 22 9.54 22.18 -1.35
C GLY A 22 9.33 23.59 -0.81
N LYS A 23 8.11 23.93 -0.41
CA LYS A 23 7.77 25.24 0.15
C LYS A 23 6.65 25.13 1.17
N GLU A 24 6.41 26.23 1.90
CA GLU A 24 5.29 26.36 2.84
C GLU A 24 5.21 25.21 3.85
N HIS A 25 6.36 24.78 4.37
CA HIS A 25 6.44 23.67 5.31
C HIS A 25 5.65 23.98 6.60
N PRO A 26 4.90 23.01 7.15
CA PRO A 26 4.13 23.20 8.36
C PRO A 26 5.05 23.48 9.56
N SER A 27 4.53 24.24 10.52
CA SER A 27 5.23 24.48 11.79
C SER A 27 5.38 23.20 12.61
N GLY A 28 6.30 23.19 13.57
CA GLY A 28 6.56 22.04 14.45
C GLY A 28 7.85 21.29 14.14
N HIS A 29 8.53 21.67 13.06
CA HIS A 29 9.91 21.29 12.77
C HIS A 29 10.84 22.49 12.97
N GLU A 30 11.92 22.32 13.73
CA GLU A 30 13.00 23.31 13.83
C GLU A 30 14.36 22.64 13.52
N ILE A 31 15.17 23.28 12.68
CA ILE A 31 16.57 22.90 12.49
C ILE A 31 17.40 23.63 13.54
N VAL A 32 17.99 22.89 14.47
CA VAL A 32 18.77 23.46 15.57
C VAL A 32 20.24 23.10 15.42
N ILE A 33 21.11 24.11 15.43
CA ILE A 33 22.55 23.95 15.37
C ILE A 33 23.09 23.63 16.78
N VAL A 34 23.83 22.53 16.89
CA VAL A 34 24.32 22.00 18.17
C VAL A 34 25.82 21.76 18.16
N ASP A 35 26.40 21.76 19.35
CA ASP A 35 27.79 21.35 19.56
C ASP A 35 27.99 19.88 19.22
N GLN A 36 29.03 19.58 18.43
CA GLN A 36 29.29 18.23 17.92
C GLN A 36 29.60 17.18 19.00
N HIS A 37 30.01 17.59 20.20
CA HIS A 37 30.41 16.69 21.28
C HIS A 37 29.36 16.63 22.39
N ARG A 38 28.77 17.77 22.73
CA ARG A 38 27.80 17.88 23.83
C ARG A 38 26.36 17.69 23.37
N GLY A 39 26.06 17.93 22.09
CA GLY A 39 24.70 17.91 21.56
C GLY A 39 23.82 19.05 22.09
N GLU A 40 24.41 20.04 22.75
CA GLU A 40 23.72 21.21 23.29
C GLU A 40 23.52 22.27 22.18
N ARG A 41 22.38 22.97 22.20
CA ARG A 41 22.10 24.10 21.29
C ARG A 41 23.18 25.17 21.40
N ILE A 42 23.62 25.69 20.25
CA ILE A 42 24.53 26.82 20.19
C ILE A 42 23.72 28.10 19.96
N ASP A 43 23.34 28.80 21.05
CA ASP A 43 22.49 30.00 21.00
C ASP A 43 23.06 31.12 20.13
N ALA A 44 24.39 31.18 19.96
CA ALA A 44 25.06 32.18 19.13
C ALA A 44 24.66 32.12 17.64
N PHE A 45 24.18 30.98 17.14
CA PHE A 45 23.66 30.89 15.77
C PHE A 45 22.29 31.58 15.62
N GLY A 46 21.50 31.70 16.69
CA GLY A 46 20.17 32.31 16.66
C GLY A 46 19.17 31.55 15.77
N GLU A 47 18.14 32.27 15.30
CA GLU A 47 17.18 31.76 14.31
C GLU A 47 17.74 31.88 12.89
N ALA A 48 17.29 31.00 12.00
CA ALA A 48 17.70 31.02 10.60
C ALA A 48 17.06 32.19 9.85
N GLU A 49 17.83 32.87 9.01
CA GLU A 49 17.27 33.70 7.94
C GLU A 49 16.79 32.76 6.82
N THR A 50 15.52 32.86 6.44
CA THR A 50 14.92 32.06 5.37
C THR A 50 14.90 32.79 4.03
N GLU A 51 15.10 32.06 2.94
CA GLU A 51 14.99 32.59 1.58
C GLU A 51 14.39 31.55 0.64
N ASP A 52 13.27 31.88 -0.01
CA ASP A 52 12.62 31.01 -0.99
C ASP A 52 13.36 31.00 -2.33
N LEU A 53 13.53 29.81 -2.90
CA LEU A 53 14.07 29.58 -4.22
C LEU A 53 13.00 29.00 -5.14
N PRO A 54 12.84 29.51 -6.37
CA PRO A 54 11.84 29.00 -7.31
C PRO A 54 12.31 27.83 -8.18
N ASP A 55 13.61 27.53 -8.26
CA ASP A 55 14.15 26.44 -9.08
C ASP A 55 15.48 25.88 -8.51
N PRO A 56 15.47 24.66 -7.95
CA PRO A 56 14.28 23.90 -7.58
C PRO A 56 13.50 24.61 -6.47
N THR A 57 12.19 24.43 -6.41
CA THR A 57 11.35 24.94 -5.32
C THR A 57 11.88 24.44 -3.98
N SER A 58 12.37 25.36 -3.16
CA SER A 58 13.04 25.07 -1.90
C SER A 58 13.16 26.31 -1.02
N VAL A 59 13.42 26.12 0.27
CA VAL A 59 13.72 27.19 1.22
C VAL A 59 15.17 27.05 1.70
N LEU A 60 15.95 28.12 1.62
CA LEU A 60 17.27 28.18 2.24
C LEU A 60 17.14 28.65 3.68
N HIS A 61 17.71 27.89 4.61
CA HIS A 61 17.93 28.28 5.99
C HIS A 61 19.39 28.70 6.15
N LYS A 62 19.62 29.97 6.50
CA LYS A 62 20.94 30.59 6.57
C LYS A 62 21.23 31.05 8.00
N TRP A 63 22.39 30.69 8.51
CA TRP A 63 22.90 31.22 9.78
C TRP A 63 24.27 31.84 9.61
N CYS A 64 24.55 32.91 10.35
CA CYS A 64 25.89 33.48 10.44
C CYS A 64 26.84 32.49 11.12
N TRP A 65 27.99 32.22 10.50
CA TRP A 65 28.99 31.31 11.05
C TRP A 65 29.65 31.91 12.29
N GLN A 66 29.67 31.13 13.38
CA GLN A 66 30.13 31.60 14.70
C GLN A 66 31.60 31.22 15.01
N GLY A 67 32.40 30.90 13.99
CA GLY A 67 33.83 30.59 14.16
C GLY A 67 34.14 29.22 14.78
N TYR A 68 33.15 28.32 14.89
CA TYR A 68 33.36 26.95 15.33
C TYR A 68 34.19 26.16 14.31
N GLN A 69 34.88 25.12 14.76
CA GLN A 69 35.61 24.24 13.85
C GLN A 69 34.64 23.37 13.04
N ARG A 70 33.62 22.80 13.70
CA ARG A 70 32.53 21.99 13.14
C ARG A 70 31.33 22.05 14.09
N VAL A 71 30.14 21.86 13.54
CA VAL A 71 28.87 21.77 14.29
C VAL A 71 28.02 20.63 13.72
N ASN A 72 26.96 20.24 14.44
CA ASN A 72 25.93 19.34 13.92
C ASN A 72 24.59 20.08 13.83
N ALA A 73 23.65 19.55 13.07
CA ALA A 73 22.25 19.97 13.08
C ALA A 73 21.37 18.84 13.63
N GLN A 74 20.43 19.21 14.47
CA GLN A 74 19.34 18.36 14.93
C GLN A 74 18.01 18.83 14.33
N LEU A 75 17.11 17.90 14.10
CA LEU A 75 15.69 18.16 13.88
C LEU A 75 15.01 18.14 15.24
N HIS A 76 14.43 19.25 15.67
CA HIS A 76 13.56 19.30 16.84
C HIS A 76 12.12 19.23 16.34
N ILE A 77 11.37 18.27 16.88
CA ILE A 77 9.95 18.07 16.59
C ILE A 77 9.17 18.43 17.84
N ASP A 78 8.26 19.38 17.71
CA ASP A 78 7.41 19.78 18.83
C ASP A 78 6.54 18.61 19.30
N THR A 79 6.36 18.52 20.62
CA THR A 79 5.45 17.55 21.25
C THR A 79 4.16 18.24 21.68
N GLU A 80 3.06 17.50 21.73
CA GLU A 80 1.79 18.03 22.27
C GLU A 80 1.94 18.53 23.71
N ASN A 81 2.77 17.84 24.49
CA ASN A 81 3.08 18.18 25.88
C ASN A 81 4.54 17.84 26.19
N GLY A 82 5.35 18.83 26.57
CA GLY A 82 6.71 18.61 27.07
C GLY A 82 7.81 19.22 26.20
N ASP A 83 9.01 18.65 26.35
CA ASP A 83 10.19 19.05 25.57
C ASP A 83 10.12 18.43 24.16
N PRO A 84 10.63 19.14 23.13
CA PRO A 84 10.64 18.63 21.76
C PRO A 84 11.49 17.35 21.64
N ILE A 85 11.08 16.46 20.72
CA ILE A 85 11.87 15.28 20.34
C ILE A 85 13.10 15.78 19.57
N ARG A 86 14.29 15.38 20.00
CA ARG A 86 15.56 15.86 19.43
C ARG A 86 16.23 14.74 18.62
N LEU A 87 16.24 14.89 17.31
CA LEU A 87 16.75 13.89 16.38
C LEU A 87 18.03 14.39 15.71
N PRO A 88 19.13 13.61 15.68
CA PRO A 88 20.29 13.93 14.83
C PRO A 88 19.85 14.05 13.37
N LEU A 89 20.27 15.08 12.64
CA LEU A 89 19.85 15.29 11.25
C LEU A 89 21.03 15.34 10.27
N LEU A 90 21.98 16.24 10.49
CA LEU A 90 23.19 16.37 9.67
C LEU A 90 24.43 16.55 10.57
N GLU A 91 25.52 15.86 10.26
CA GLU A 91 26.73 15.85 11.09
C GLU A 91 27.93 16.48 10.39
N TRP A 92 28.87 16.98 11.20
CA TRP A 92 30.15 17.55 10.79
C TRP A 92 30.03 18.73 9.82
N LEU A 93 29.02 19.56 10.04
CA LEU A 93 28.76 20.74 9.24
C LEU A 93 29.86 21.80 9.41
N LEU A 94 30.14 22.50 8.31
CA LEU A 94 31.10 23.57 8.19
C LEU A 94 30.43 24.79 7.57
N LYS A 95 31.07 25.96 7.69
CA LYS A 95 30.71 27.10 6.85
C LYS A 95 30.75 26.69 5.38
N ASN A 96 29.78 27.15 4.61
CA ASN A 96 29.64 26.88 3.19
C ASN A 96 29.25 28.15 2.45
N ASN A 97 29.37 28.10 1.12
CA ASN A 97 28.99 29.18 0.23
C ASN A 97 27.74 28.75 -0.53
N ARG A 98 26.90 29.72 -0.87
CA ARG A 98 25.74 29.49 -1.72
C ARG A 98 26.14 28.84 -3.05
N LYS A 99 25.43 27.78 -3.42
CA LYS A 99 25.55 27.09 -4.70
C LYS A 99 24.43 27.51 -5.65
N LEU A 100 24.68 27.38 -6.96
CA LEU A 100 23.74 27.78 -8.01
C LEU A 100 22.53 26.85 -8.15
N ARG A 101 22.69 25.56 -7.81
CA ARG A 101 21.61 24.55 -7.90
C ARG A 101 21.30 24.00 -6.52
N LEU A 102 21.99 22.93 -6.12
CA LEU A 102 21.75 22.23 -4.88
C LEU A 102 22.84 22.58 -3.85
N GLN A 103 22.43 23.03 -2.67
CA GLN A 103 23.33 23.40 -1.58
C GLN A 103 24.06 22.19 -0.99
N ASP A 104 25.13 22.41 -0.25
CA ASP A 104 25.97 21.32 0.31
C ASP A 104 25.20 20.42 1.28
N ASN A 105 24.24 21.02 1.98
CA ASN A 105 23.39 20.39 2.97
C ASN A 105 21.94 20.49 2.50
N VAL A 106 21.27 19.35 2.37
CA VAL A 106 19.90 19.26 1.83
C VAL A 106 19.07 18.31 2.66
N ILE A 107 17.86 18.78 2.99
CA ILE A 107 16.78 18.01 3.59
C ILE A 107 15.68 17.86 2.53
N GLN A 108 15.14 16.65 2.40
CA GLN A 108 14.04 16.33 1.51
C GLN A 108 12.82 15.94 2.36
N PRO A 109 11.86 16.86 2.51
CA PRO A 109 10.51 16.51 2.95
C PRO A 109 9.85 15.56 1.95
N VAL A 110 9.10 14.59 2.46
CA VAL A 110 8.37 13.60 1.67
C VAL A 110 7.00 13.32 2.27
N LEU A 111 6.04 12.96 1.41
CA LEU A 111 4.77 12.37 1.80
C LEU A 111 4.86 10.83 1.67
N PRO A 112 4.86 10.05 2.75
CA PRO A 112 4.79 8.59 2.68
C PRO A 112 3.59 8.09 1.87
N MET A 113 3.83 7.16 0.94
CA MET A 113 2.83 6.53 0.10
C MET A 113 2.97 5.01 0.13
N ALA A 114 1.88 4.28 -0.11
CA ALA A 114 1.89 2.83 -0.24
C ALA A 114 1.96 2.43 -1.71
N LEU A 115 2.81 1.46 -2.02
CA LEU A 115 2.82 0.79 -3.30
C LEU A 115 1.61 -0.15 -3.39
N TRP A 116 0.87 -0.04 -4.48
CA TRP A 116 -0.03 -1.07 -4.95
C TRP A 116 0.47 -1.61 -6.28
N GLN A 117 0.51 -2.94 -6.41
CA GLN A 117 0.87 -3.61 -7.66
C GLN A 117 -0.35 -4.32 -8.23
N GLY A 118 -0.59 -4.12 -9.53
CA GLY A 118 -1.62 -4.81 -10.26
C GLY A 118 -1.45 -6.34 -10.21
N MET A 119 -2.58 -7.03 -10.29
CA MET A 119 -2.65 -8.49 -10.22
C MET A 119 -2.02 -9.19 -11.42
N THR A 120 -2.10 -8.61 -12.61
CA THR A 120 -1.73 -9.27 -13.87
C THR A 120 -0.85 -8.46 -14.82
N ARG A 121 -0.85 -7.14 -14.68
CA ARG A 121 0.09 -6.24 -15.37
C ARG A 121 1.14 -5.79 -14.35
N ASP A 122 2.34 -5.44 -14.82
CA ASP A 122 3.35 -4.72 -14.01
C ASP A 122 2.93 -3.25 -13.82
N GLU A 123 1.63 -3.05 -13.55
CA GLU A 123 1.02 -1.78 -13.17
C GLU A 123 1.37 -1.53 -11.71
N ARG A 124 1.86 -0.32 -11.44
CA ARG A 124 2.28 0.09 -10.11
C ARG A 124 1.70 1.46 -9.84
N HIS A 125 1.02 1.57 -8.72
CA HIS A 125 0.37 2.80 -8.28
C HIS A 125 0.93 3.21 -6.93
N ALA A 126 1.16 4.52 -6.76
CA ALA A 126 1.40 5.10 -5.46
C ALA A 126 0.06 5.57 -4.91
N LEU A 127 -0.38 4.94 -3.81
CA LEU A 127 -1.62 5.27 -3.11
C LEU A 127 -1.27 6.00 -1.80
N PRO A 128 -2.17 6.82 -1.23
CA PRO A 128 -2.00 7.34 0.12
C PRO A 128 -1.65 6.23 1.11
N LEU A 129 -0.85 6.54 2.14
CA LEU A 129 -0.52 5.55 3.14
C LEU A 129 -1.77 5.15 3.96
N ARG A 130 -1.84 3.90 4.42
CA ARG A 130 -2.85 3.49 5.41
C ARG A 130 -2.36 3.83 6.82
N PRO A 131 -3.27 3.96 7.80
CA PRO A 131 -2.87 4.08 9.20
C PRO A 131 -1.92 2.94 9.63
N GLY A 132 -0.96 3.25 10.51
CA GLY A 132 0.07 2.32 10.94
C GLY A 132 1.31 3.05 11.46
N TYR A 133 2.48 2.47 11.24
CA TYR A 133 3.76 2.95 11.76
C TYR A 133 4.84 2.94 10.68
N LEU A 134 5.67 3.98 10.69
CA LEU A 134 6.85 4.12 9.87
C LEU A 134 8.09 4.00 10.74
N TYR A 135 9.08 3.25 10.23
CA TYR A 135 10.35 3.02 10.89
C TYR A 135 11.46 3.49 9.98
N VAL A 136 12.13 4.58 10.37
CA VAL A 136 13.27 5.12 9.63
C VAL A 136 14.55 4.75 10.35
N PHE A 137 15.42 4.00 9.68
CA PHE A 137 16.75 3.66 10.16
C PHE A 137 17.79 4.54 9.49
N TYR A 138 18.78 4.97 10.28
CA TYR A 138 19.97 5.63 9.79
C TYR A 138 21.17 4.72 10.07
N GLY A 139 21.68 4.05 9.03
CA GLY A 139 22.60 2.94 9.19
C GLY A 139 21.92 1.72 9.82
N ASP A 140 22.46 1.24 10.93
CA ASP A 140 21.95 0.11 11.73
C ASP A 140 21.05 0.54 12.90
N LYS A 141 20.99 1.84 13.21
CA LYS A 141 20.16 2.38 14.30
C LYS A 141 18.80 2.85 13.80
N LEU A 142 17.76 2.56 14.57
CA LEU A 142 16.46 3.18 14.37
C LEU A 142 16.58 4.66 14.73
N TRP A 143 16.22 5.50 13.78
CA TRP A 143 16.31 6.95 13.89
C TRP A 143 14.97 7.56 14.26
N ARG A 144 13.88 7.11 13.62
CA ARG A 144 12.52 7.59 13.89
C ARG A 144 11.53 6.44 13.89
N GLU A 145 10.58 6.51 14.81
CA GLU A 145 9.34 5.75 14.77
C GLU A 145 8.20 6.77 14.75
N ILE A 146 7.30 6.60 13.78
CA ILE A 146 6.29 7.60 13.46
C ILE A 146 4.96 6.89 13.30
N GLU A 147 3.96 7.31 14.06
CA GLU A 147 2.58 6.87 13.88
C GLU A 147 1.97 7.63 12.71
N ALA A 148 1.41 6.89 11.74
CA ALA A 148 0.66 7.43 10.63
C ALA A 148 -0.83 7.21 10.90
N SER A 149 -1.62 8.29 10.85
CA SER A 149 -3.06 8.25 11.07
C SER A 149 -3.80 9.04 10.01
N ALA A 150 -5.02 8.60 9.66
CA ALA A 150 -5.89 9.34 8.77
C ALA A 150 -6.72 10.33 9.58
N ASN A 151 -6.70 11.61 9.21
CA ASN A 151 -7.61 12.61 9.75
C ASN A 151 -8.84 12.72 8.85
N ALA A 152 -9.98 12.25 9.34
CA ALA A 152 -11.23 12.25 8.60
C ALA A 152 -11.85 13.65 8.45
N GLU A 153 -11.49 14.62 9.30
CA GLU A 153 -11.98 16.00 9.21
C GLU A 153 -11.24 16.80 8.14
N THR A 154 -9.92 16.62 8.03
CA THR A 154 -9.09 17.30 7.02
C THR A 154 -8.93 16.51 5.73
N GLY A 155 -9.29 15.23 5.71
CA GLY A 155 -9.11 14.36 4.56
C GLY A 155 -7.65 14.03 4.25
N GLN A 156 -6.73 14.20 5.21
CA GLN A 156 -5.29 14.05 5.03
C GLN A 156 -4.67 13.00 5.95
N MET A 157 -3.44 12.57 5.63
CA MET A 157 -2.62 11.76 6.50
C MET A 157 -1.83 12.65 7.46
N GLU A 158 -1.79 12.26 8.73
CA GLU A 158 -0.98 12.87 9.78
C GLU A 158 0.14 11.92 10.22
N PHE A 159 1.29 12.49 10.56
CA PHE A 159 2.48 11.79 11.01
C PHE A 159 2.90 12.33 12.38
N ARG A 160 2.96 11.47 13.39
CA ARG A 160 3.30 11.83 14.78
C ARG A 160 4.49 11.02 15.26
N ASP A 161 5.56 11.70 15.63
CA ASP A 161 6.77 11.05 16.11
C ASP A 161 6.61 10.51 17.53
N ILE A 162 7.27 9.37 17.76
CA ILE A 162 7.42 8.73 19.06
C ILE A 162 8.79 9.08 19.63
N ASP A 163 8.85 9.49 20.90
CA ASP A 163 10.12 9.74 21.59
C ASP A 163 10.82 8.42 21.92
N LEU A 164 11.60 7.91 20.96
CA LEU A 164 12.35 6.66 21.11
C LEU A 164 13.32 6.69 22.29
N ALA A 165 13.88 7.86 22.65
CA ALA A 165 14.85 7.98 23.73
C ALA A 165 14.22 7.65 25.09
N ALA A 166 12.94 7.98 25.28
CA ALA A 166 12.19 7.64 26.49
C ALA A 166 11.95 6.13 26.68
N HIS A 167 12.10 5.33 25.61
CA HIS A 167 11.80 3.90 25.58
C HIS A 167 13.04 3.00 25.45
N CYS A 168 14.24 3.59 25.52
CA CYS A 168 15.52 2.88 25.46
C CYS A 168 16.21 2.81 26.82
N ASP A 169 16.91 1.71 27.08
CA ASP A 169 17.83 1.61 28.21
C ASP A 169 19.20 2.28 27.89
N SER A 170 20.10 2.27 28.87
CA SER A 170 21.46 2.82 28.71
C SER A 170 22.32 2.08 27.67
N ASN A 171 21.89 0.92 27.18
CA ASN A 171 22.55 0.15 26.15
C ASN A 171 21.87 0.32 24.79
N GLU A 172 21.01 1.34 24.63
CA GLU A 172 20.24 1.61 23.42
C GLU A 172 19.32 0.45 23.01
N ARG A 173 18.84 -0.32 23.98
CA ARG A 173 17.86 -1.39 23.76
C ARG A 173 16.47 -0.93 24.14
N TYR A 174 15.51 -1.14 23.24
CA TYR A 174 14.11 -0.89 23.49
C TYR A 174 13.57 -1.84 24.55
N GLN A 175 12.77 -1.30 25.48
CA GLN A 175 12.17 -2.06 26.58
C GLN A 175 10.65 -2.19 26.46
N ASP A 176 9.99 -1.19 25.88
CA ASP A 176 8.53 -1.13 25.82
C ASP A 176 8.01 -1.54 24.46
N ASP A 177 7.01 -2.42 24.40
CA ASP A 177 6.35 -2.82 23.13
C ASP A 177 5.31 -1.82 22.64
N ARG A 178 4.80 -1.00 23.54
CA ARG A 178 3.86 0.08 23.25
C ARG A 178 4.53 1.40 23.54
N ARG A 179 4.63 2.23 22.51
CA ARG A 179 5.32 3.52 22.56
C ARG A 179 4.38 4.55 21.95
N PRO A 180 3.60 5.28 22.78
CA PRO A 180 2.60 6.22 22.26
C PRO A 180 3.30 7.39 21.55
N ALA A 181 2.68 7.87 20.46
CA ALA A 181 3.16 9.08 19.80
C ALA A 181 2.94 10.30 20.70
N VAL A 182 3.95 11.17 20.76
CA VAL A 182 3.93 12.40 21.60
C VAL A 182 4.22 13.65 20.78
N GLY A 183 4.78 13.49 19.57
CA GLY A 183 4.94 14.56 18.60
C GLY A 183 3.60 15.15 18.15
N ILE A 184 3.62 16.41 17.75
CA ILE A 184 2.46 17.03 17.08
C ILE A 184 2.15 16.33 15.75
N ALA A 185 0.93 16.50 15.23
CA ALA A 185 0.59 16.05 13.89
C ALA A 185 1.33 16.88 12.83
N LEU A 186 2.03 16.17 11.94
CA LEU A 186 2.73 16.73 10.80
C LEU A 186 2.15 16.17 9.49
N GLU A 187 2.23 16.95 8.42
CA GLU A 187 1.73 16.59 7.08
C GLU A 187 2.81 15.95 6.19
N GLU A 188 4.07 16.00 6.62
CA GLU A 188 5.22 15.51 5.87
C GLU A 188 6.35 15.07 6.79
N ILE A 189 7.28 14.27 6.26
CA ILE A 189 8.44 13.76 7.00
C ILE A 189 9.72 14.29 6.39
N TRP A 190 10.54 14.96 7.19
CA TRP A 190 11.84 15.48 6.76
C TRP A 190 12.93 14.41 6.84
N LEU A 191 13.59 14.13 5.71
CA LEU A 191 14.67 13.16 5.61
C LEU A 191 15.99 13.83 5.17
N PRO A 192 17.14 13.41 5.71
CA PRO A 192 18.43 13.96 5.28
C PRO A 192 18.76 13.43 3.88
N HIS A 193 19.00 14.32 2.92
CA HIS A 193 19.37 13.95 1.56
C HIS A 193 20.87 14.11 1.31
N ARG A 194 21.44 15.27 1.68
CA ARG A 194 22.85 15.60 1.45
C ARG A 194 23.47 16.25 2.69
N ALA A 195 24.67 15.83 3.04
CA ALA A 195 25.49 16.45 4.09
C ALA A 195 26.91 16.69 3.55
N ASN A 196 27.38 17.93 3.59
CA ASN A 196 28.70 18.33 3.08
C ASN A 196 28.99 17.77 1.67
N GLU A 197 28.07 17.99 0.73
CA GLU A 197 28.12 17.53 -0.67
C GLU A 197 27.96 16.00 -0.87
N ARG A 198 27.88 15.20 0.21
CA ARG A 198 27.71 13.74 0.13
C ARG A 198 26.27 13.33 0.33
N TYR A 199 25.77 12.47 -0.54
CA TYR A 199 24.46 11.86 -0.39
C TYR A 199 24.46 10.90 0.81
N VAL A 200 23.47 11.06 1.69
CA VAL A 200 23.30 10.21 2.89
C VAL A 200 22.05 9.33 2.81
N ASP A 201 21.18 9.58 1.84
CA ASP A 201 19.94 8.84 1.57
C ASP A 201 20.15 7.32 1.41
N GLY A 202 21.23 6.89 0.75
CA GLY A 202 21.58 5.46 0.63
C GLY A 202 21.91 4.75 1.96
N SER A 203 22.14 5.51 3.03
CA SER A 203 22.31 4.99 4.40
C SER A 203 21.01 4.99 5.20
N VAL A 204 19.95 5.60 4.65
CA VAL A 204 18.64 5.65 5.27
C VAL A 204 17.79 4.51 4.72
N ARG A 205 17.11 3.79 5.60
CA ARG A 205 16.15 2.75 5.23
C ARG A 205 14.82 3.00 5.90
N ILE A 206 13.74 2.67 5.22
CA ILE A 206 12.39 2.86 5.74
C ILE A 206 11.56 1.58 5.61
N GLY A 207 10.75 1.30 6.63
CA GLY A 207 9.72 0.26 6.60
C GLY A 207 8.38 0.83 7.07
N TYR A 208 7.30 0.35 6.47
CA TYR A 208 5.93 0.56 6.94
C TYR A 208 5.40 -0.72 7.57
N SER A 209 4.60 -0.58 8.63
CA SER A 209 3.91 -1.68 9.31
C SER A 209 2.54 -1.21 9.79
N GLU A 210 1.50 -2.03 9.64
CA GLU A 210 0.17 -1.72 10.18
C GLU A 210 0.12 -1.81 11.71
N VAL A 211 1.03 -2.61 12.29
CA VAL A 211 1.16 -2.78 13.75
C VAL A 211 2.45 -2.16 14.25
N GLN A 212 2.42 -1.66 15.48
CA GLN A 212 3.62 -1.22 16.16
C GLN A 212 4.53 -2.42 16.44
N TRP A 213 5.77 -2.38 15.98
CA TRP A 213 6.76 -3.42 16.23
C TRP A 213 7.09 -3.53 17.73
N SER A 214 7.21 -4.76 18.23
CA SER A 214 7.63 -5.00 19.61
C SER A 214 9.07 -4.55 19.84
N ALA A 215 9.42 -4.28 21.09
CA ALA A 215 10.78 -3.96 21.51
C ALA A 215 11.75 -5.08 21.11
N ALA A 216 11.35 -6.35 21.26
CA ALA A 216 12.13 -7.50 20.82
C ALA A 216 12.42 -7.47 19.31
N ARG A 217 11.41 -7.12 18.50
CA ARG A 217 11.55 -7.00 17.04
C ARG A 217 12.46 -5.86 16.65
N LEU A 218 12.30 -4.68 17.26
CA LEU A 218 13.18 -3.53 17.04
C LEU A 218 14.63 -3.85 17.36
N ASN A 219 14.88 -4.43 18.54
CA ASN A 219 16.21 -4.83 18.96
C ASN A 219 16.84 -5.86 18.00
N HIS A 220 16.06 -6.81 17.48
CA HIS A 220 16.54 -7.76 16.48
C HIS A 220 16.89 -7.09 15.15
N LEU A 221 16.05 -6.19 14.65
CA LEU A 221 16.29 -5.49 13.38
C LEU A 221 17.50 -4.54 13.48
N GLN A 222 17.77 -3.92 14.63
CA GLN A 222 19.02 -3.15 14.82
C GLN A 222 20.25 -4.05 14.88
N ALA A 223 20.14 -5.22 15.52
CA ALA A 223 21.28 -6.12 15.69
C ALA A 223 21.63 -6.92 14.43
N ASP A 224 20.68 -7.13 13.51
CA ASP A 224 20.85 -7.92 12.30
C ASP A 224 20.58 -7.09 11.03
N SER A 225 21.66 -6.58 10.43
CA SER A 225 21.58 -5.81 9.19
C SER A 225 20.97 -6.58 8.00
N HIS A 226 21.02 -7.92 7.98
CA HIS A 226 20.37 -8.70 6.93
C HIS A 226 18.85 -8.73 7.12
N ALA A 227 18.39 -8.94 8.35
CA ALA A 227 16.98 -8.86 8.70
C ALA A 227 16.42 -7.46 8.41
N GLN A 228 17.14 -6.42 8.84
CA GLN A 228 16.82 -5.01 8.56
C GLN A 228 16.71 -4.74 7.05
N ARG A 229 17.68 -5.19 6.24
CA ARG A 229 17.67 -4.98 4.78
C ARG A 229 16.57 -5.74 4.07
N THR A 230 16.15 -6.87 4.63
CA THR A 230 15.02 -7.65 4.11
C THR A 230 13.69 -6.98 4.44
N ARG A 231 13.58 -6.33 5.60
CA ARG A 231 12.33 -5.71 6.07
C ARG A 231 12.14 -4.26 5.65
N CYS A 232 13.23 -3.52 5.46
CA CYS A 232 13.26 -2.09 5.16
C CYS A 232 13.96 -1.79 3.84
N HIS A 233 13.41 -0.85 3.08
CA HIS A 233 13.89 -0.42 1.79
C HIS A 233 14.89 0.73 1.94
N ALA A 234 16.01 0.67 1.23
CA ALA A 234 16.88 1.84 1.12
C ALA A 234 16.15 2.94 0.34
N ILE A 235 16.28 4.18 0.80
CA ILE A 235 15.68 5.31 0.09
C ILE A 235 16.63 5.90 -0.94
N ASN A 236 16.06 6.47 -1.99
CA ASN A 236 16.76 7.27 -2.98
C ASN A 236 15.99 8.58 -3.16
N LEU A 237 16.65 9.68 -2.82
CA LEU A 237 16.07 11.01 -2.81
C LEU A 237 16.61 11.88 -3.97
N SER A 238 17.36 11.29 -4.91
CA SER A 238 18.02 12.03 -6.00
C SER A 238 17.09 12.62 -7.07
N GLY A 239 15.80 12.28 -7.03
CA GLY A 239 14.77 12.92 -7.86
C GLY A 239 13.47 12.12 -7.92
N ALA A 240 12.34 12.83 -7.92
CA ALA A 240 11.03 12.24 -8.13
C ALA A 240 10.86 11.74 -9.58
N ASN A 241 10.17 10.62 -9.74
CA ASN A 241 9.83 10.04 -11.04
C ASN A 241 8.35 9.64 -11.06
N ASN A 242 7.89 9.16 -12.21
CA ASN A 242 6.51 8.73 -12.46
C ASN A 242 6.35 7.20 -12.42
N PHE A 243 7.22 6.50 -11.71
CA PHE A 243 7.20 5.05 -11.56
C PHE A 243 7.21 4.66 -10.08
N ALA A 244 6.07 4.14 -9.59
CA ALA A 244 5.93 3.75 -8.20
C ALA A 244 6.84 2.55 -7.88
N SER A 245 7.85 2.77 -7.04
CA SER A 245 8.80 1.73 -6.63
C SER A 245 9.23 1.94 -5.18
N PRO A 246 9.34 0.88 -4.36
CA PRO A 246 9.70 1.04 -2.95
C PRO A 246 11.03 1.78 -2.77
N GLY A 247 11.04 2.74 -1.85
CA GLY A 247 12.20 3.57 -1.53
C GLY A 247 12.52 4.67 -2.56
N GLN A 248 11.74 4.84 -3.63
CA GLN A 248 11.93 5.92 -4.60
C GLN A 248 10.96 7.08 -4.35
N LEU A 249 11.40 8.28 -4.69
CA LEU A 249 10.52 9.44 -4.78
C LEU A 249 9.58 9.35 -5.97
N TYR A 250 8.34 9.79 -5.77
CA TYR A 250 7.26 9.75 -6.72
C TYR A 250 6.68 11.15 -6.95
N MET A 251 6.45 11.48 -8.22
CA MET A 251 6.04 12.81 -8.65
C MET A 251 4.53 12.98 -8.52
N LEU A 252 4.08 13.72 -7.50
CA LEU A 252 2.65 13.93 -7.25
C LEU A 252 2.02 14.95 -8.21
N SER A 253 2.79 15.85 -8.82
CA SER A 253 2.25 16.93 -9.64
C SER A 253 1.38 16.46 -10.82
N ASN A 254 1.60 15.23 -11.30
CA ASN A 254 0.86 14.64 -12.42
C ASN A 254 -0.17 13.59 -11.95
N GLU A 255 -0.27 13.35 -10.65
CA GLU A 255 -1.23 12.39 -10.11
C GLU A 255 -2.64 12.96 -10.15
N GLU A 256 -3.58 12.07 -10.45
CA GLU A 256 -5.00 12.37 -10.29
C GLU A 256 -5.34 12.54 -8.79
N PRO A 257 -6.37 13.33 -8.46
CA PRO A 257 -6.86 13.46 -7.10
C PRO A 257 -7.18 12.09 -6.46
N GLN A 258 -6.77 11.90 -5.21
CA GLN A 258 -6.99 10.63 -4.50
C GLN A 258 -7.60 10.86 -3.11
N ARG A 259 -8.60 10.08 -2.75
CA ARG A 259 -9.13 10.03 -1.38
C ARG A 259 -8.24 9.20 -0.46
N LEU A 260 -8.42 9.40 0.84
CA LEU A 260 -7.86 8.50 1.85
C LEU A 260 -8.32 7.05 1.64
N ARG A 261 -7.42 6.13 1.96
CA ARG A 261 -7.62 4.69 1.78
C ARG A 261 -8.61 4.11 2.78
N THR A 262 -9.51 3.26 2.30
CA THR A 262 -10.50 2.54 3.13
C THR A 262 -10.21 1.04 3.10
N GLY A 263 -9.37 0.57 4.02
CA GLY A 263 -8.75 -0.76 3.93
C GLY A 263 -9.73 -1.93 3.82
N LEU A 264 -10.89 -1.88 4.48
CA LEU A 264 -11.92 -2.92 4.38
C LEU A 264 -12.56 -2.94 2.98
N ALA A 265 -12.94 -1.78 2.45
CA ALA A 265 -13.55 -1.64 1.13
C ALA A 265 -12.59 -2.04 0.01
N GLU A 266 -11.31 -1.71 0.15
CA GLU A 266 -10.28 -2.03 -0.84
C GLU A 266 -10.04 -3.53 -1.01
N GLN A 267 -10.24 -4.34 0.02
CA GLN A 267 -10.17 -5.80 -0.12
C GLN A 267 -11.27 -6.33 -1.04
N HIS A 268 -12.43 -5.65 -1.12
CA HIS A 268 -13.52 -6.06 -2.00
C HIS A 268 -13.29 -5.72 -3.49
N ALA A 269 -12.38 -4.81 -3.81
CA ALA A 269 -12.08 -4.42 -5.19
C ALA A 269 -10.80 -5.09 -5.70
N ALA A 270 -10.83 -5.63 -6.92
CA ALA A 270 -9.62 -6.15 -7.57
C ALA A 270 -8.58 -5.05 -7.85
N THR A 271 -9.03 -3.80 -7.98
CA THR A 271 -8.21 -2.61 -8.27
C THR A 271 -8.40 -1.54 -7.18
N PRO A 272 -7.74 -1.66 -6.01
CA PRO A 272 -7.76 -0.67 -4.93
C PRO A 272 -7.43 0.77 -5.37
N ASN A 273 -6.61 0.95 -6.40
CA ASN A 273 -6.32 2.27 -6.97
C ASN A 273 -7.58 2.94 -7.55
N ALA A 274 -8.50 2.18 -8.16
CA ALA A 274 -9.74 2.73 -8.69
C ALA A 274 -10.65 3.28 -7.58
N LEU A 275 -10.63 2.65 -6.40
CA LEU A 275 -11.30 3.17 -5.21
C LEU A 275 -10.65 4.45 -4.67
N SER A 276 -9.32 4.52 -4.71
CA SER A 276 -8.59 5.71 -4.25
C SER A 276 -8.86 6.91 -5.17
N LEU A 277 -9.05 6.69 -6.47
CA LEU A 277 -9.39 7.73 -7.45
C LEU A 277 -10.89 8.14 -7.42
N ASP A 278 -11.75 7.32 -6.82
CA ASP A 278 -13.18 7.56 -6.75
C ASP A 278 -13.54 8.51 -5.60
N LEU A 279 -13.47 9.82 -5.89
CA LEU A 279 -13.85 10.86 -4.92
C LEU A 279 -15.37 10.96 -4.71
N THR A 280 -16.21 10.46 -5.61
CA THR A 280 -17.69 10.52 -5.44
C THR A 280 -18.21 9.36 -4.60
N GLY A 281 -17.46 8.24 -4.57
CA GLY A 281 -17.82 7.04 -3.81
C GLY A 281 -18.76 6.10 -4.56
N ASP A 282 -18.88 6.24 -5.88
CA ASP A 282 -19.79 5.49 -6.74
C ASP A 282 -19.19 4.21 -7.32
N TYR A 283 -17.90 3.96 -7.17
CA TYR A 283 -17.20 2.84 -7.78
C TYR A 283 -17.77 1.48 -7.36
N LEU A 284 -17.96 1.23 -6.06
CA LEU A 284 -18.53 -0.04 -5.58
C LEU A 284 -20.00 -0.24 -6.01
N PRO A 285 -20.89 0.77 -5.88
CA PRO A 285 -22.24 0.69 -6.46
C PRO A 285 -22.24 0.34 -7.95
N GLN A 286 -21.42 1.02 -8.77
CA GLN A 286 -21.31 0.75 -10.20
C GLN A 286 -20.81 -0.67 -10.47
N LEU A 287 -19.82 -1.14 -9.72
CA LEU A 287 -19.28 -2.48 -9.83
C LEU A 287 -20.34 -3.55 -9.50
N ARG A 288 -21.15 -3.32 -8.46
CA ARG A 288 -22.28 -4.19 -8.11
C ARG A 288 -23.32 -4.25 -9.23
N ASP A 289 -23.66 -3.11 -9.82
CA ASP A 289 -24.66 -3.04 -10.90
C ASP A 289 -24.17 -3.74 -12.17
N GLN A 290 -22.88 -3.59 -12.49
CA GLN A 290 -22.24 -4.32 -13.59
C GLN A 290 -22.26 -5.84 -13.34
N ALA A 291 -21.93 -6.30 -12.12
CA ALA A 291 -21.98 -7.71 -11.76
C ALA A 291 -23.41 -8.28 -11.83
N ARG A 292 -24.43 -7.46 -11.53
CA ARG A 292 -25.86 -7.84 -11.70
C ARG A 292 -26.24 -7.99 -13.16
N ALA A 293 -25.77 -7.10 -14.03
CA ALA A 293 -25.97 -7.22 -15.46
C ALA A 293 -25.29 -8.48 -16.02
N GLU A 294 -24.05 -8.76 -15.61
CA GLU A 294 -23.29 -9.96 -16.00
C GLU A 294 -24.01 -11.25 -15.55
N LEU A 295 -24.50 -11.31 -14.30
CA LEU A 295 -25.26 -12.46 -13.80
C LEU A 295 -26.53 -12.72 -14.64
N SER A 296 -27.19 -11.67 -15.12
CA SER A 296 -28.35 -11.80 -16.00
C SER A 296 -27.99 -12.32 -17.39
N GLN A 297 -26.80 -11.99 -17.91
CA GLN A 297 -26.29 -12.53 -19.18
C GLN A 297 -26.04 -14.04 -19.07
N PHE A 298 -25.48 -14.51 -17.95
CA PHE A 298 -25.25 -15.94 -17.69
C PHE A 298 -26.53 -16.80 -17.74
N ASP A 299 -27.71 -16.22 -17.57
CA ASP A 299 -28.98 -16.94 -17.71
C ASP A 299 -29.34 -17.27 -19.16
N THR A 300 -28.72 -16.58 -20.13
CA THR A 300 -28.97 -16.75 -21.56
C THR A 300 -27.79 -17.49 -22.22
N GLY A 301 -28.07 -18.65 -22.85
CA GLY A 301 -27.03 -19.61 -23.26
C GLY A 301 -25.97 -19.06 -24.23
N GLU A 302 -26.38 -18.30 -25.25
CA GLU A 302 -25.43 -17.71 -26.22
C GLU A 302 -24.57 -16.58 -25.62
N SER A 303 -25.09 -15.83 -24.64
CA SER A 303 -24.33 -14.72 -24.03
C SER A 303 -23.51 -15.15 -22.82
N ALA A 304 -23.80 -16.30 -22.20
CA ALA A 304 -23.06 -16.81 -21.05
C ALA A 304 -21.55 -17.02 -21.34
N ARG A 305 -21.20 -17.53 -22.53
CA ARG A 305 -19.79 -17.69 -22.92
C ARG A 305 -19.13 -16.33 -23.14
N THR A 306 -19.79 -15.45 -23.90
CA THR A 306 -19.32 -14.07 -24.13
C THR A 306 -19.12 -13.30 -22.82
N ALA A 307 -20.02 -13.43 -21.86
CA ALA A 307 -19.92 -12.80 -20.54
C ALA A 307 -18.72 -13.33 -19.75
N ALA A 308 -18.48 -14.65 -19.77
CA ALA A 308 -17.28 -15.21 -19.15
C ALA A 308 -16.00 -14.69 -19.82
N ASP A 309 -15.93 -14.71 -21.15
CA ASP A 309 -14.76 -14.25 -21.90
C ASP A 309 -14.48 -12.76 -21.66
N GLU A 310 -15.53 -11.93 -21.65
CA GLU A 310 -15.46 -10.53 -21.25
C GLU A 310 -14.98 -10.38 -19.81
N GLY A 311 -15.54 -11.14 -18.85
CA GLY A 311 -15.14 -11.12 -17.45
C GLY A 311 -13.69 -11.57 -17.20
N MET A 312 -13.12 -12.40 -18.08
CA MET A 312 -11.74 -12.89 -18.00
C MET A 312 -10.72 -11.98 -18.71
N ARG A 313 -11.19 -10.94 -19.40
CA ARG A 313 -10.33 -10.02 -20.16
C ARG A 313 -9.49 -9.14 -19.25
N SER A 314 -8.23 -9.49 -19.10
CA SER A 314 -7.21 -8.75 -18.35
C SER A 314 -6.72 -7.47 -19.05
N GLY A 315 -7.03 -7.33 -20.34
CA GLY A 315 -6.49 -6.28 -21.19
C GLY A 315 -5.00 -6.48 -21.52
N SER A 316 -4.35 -7.60 -21.21
CA SER A 316 -2.91 -7.76 -21.48
C SER A 316 -2.54 -7.71 -22.98
N GLY A 317 -3.52 -7.81 -23.88
CA GLY A 317 -3.31 -7.61 -25.32
C GLY A 317 -3.07 -6.15 -25.72
N HIS A 318 -2.29 -5.91 -26.77
CA HIS A 318 -2.07 -4.57 -27.31
C HIS A 318 -3.40 -3.90 -27.70
N GLY A 319 -3.71 -2.76 -27.07
CA GLY A 319 -4.93 -1.98 -27.34
C GLY A 319 -6.21 -2.54 -26.71
N GLU A 320 -6.09 -3.61 -25.91
CA GLU A 320 -7.22 -4.22 -25.22
C GLU A 320 -7.51 -3.49 -23.90
N GLN A 321 -8.76 -3.08 -23.72
CA GLN A 321 -9.22 -2.53 -22.45
C GLN A 321 -9.56 -3.68 -21.49
N PRO A 322 -9.08 -3.64 -20.23
CA PRO A 322 -9.47 -4.63 -19.24
C PRO A 322 -10.97 -4.54 -18.99
N SER A 323 -11.59 -5.68 -18.68
CA SER A 323 -12.97 -5.67 -18.22
C SER A 323 -13.09 -4.99 -16.86
N PRO A 324 -14.10 -4.13 -16.64
CA PRO A 324 -14.39 -3.58 -15.32
C PRO A 324 -14.60 -4.65 -14.24
N LEU A 325 -15.07 -5.85 -14.65
CA LEU A 325 -15.30 -6.99 -13.77
C LEU A 325 -14.11 -7.96 -13.70
N TYR A 326 -12.96 -7.64 -14.30
CA TYR A 326 -11.80 -8.52 -14.26
C TYR A 326 -11.34 -8.77 -12.82
N LEU A 327 -11.33 -10.04 -12.40
CA LEU A 327 -11.04 -10.49 -11.01
C LEU A 327 -11.99 -9.96 -9.92
N GLN A 328 -13.13 -9.37 -10.26
CA GLN A 328 -14.07 -8.79 -9.29
C GLN A 328 -14.98 -9.84 -8.63
N ALA A 329 -14.35 -10.79 -7.94
CA ALA A 329 -15.01 -11.91 -7.29
C ALA A 329 -16.00 -11.45 -6.20
N SER A 330 -15.68 -10.39 -5.46
CA SER A 330 -16.54 -9.87 -4.39
C SER A 330 -17.87 -9.36 -4.90
N ALA A 331 -17.87 -8.58 -5.98
CA ALA A 331 -19.11 -8.08 -6.58
C ALA A 331 -19.97 -9.24 -7.10
N ARG A 332 -19.35 -10.21 -7.78
CA ARG A 332 -20.03 -11.41 -8.30
C ARG A 332 -20.63 -12.27 -7.19
N CYS A 333 -19.86 -12.51 -6.13
CA CYS A 333 -20.30 -13.29 -4.98
C CYS A 333 -21.47 -12.61 -4.26
N GLN A 334 -21.38 -11.29 -4.03
CA GLN A 334 -22.46 -10.54 -3.38
C GLN A 334 -23.77 -10.61 -4.18
N VAL A 335 -23.71 -10.34 -5.48
CA VAL A 335 -24.90 -10.36 -6.34
C VAL A 335 -25.50 -11.77 -6.42
N LEU A 336 -24.66 -12.82 -6.46
CA LEU A 336 -25.12 -14.20 -6.46
C LEU A 336 -25.79 -14.59 -5.15
N LYS A 337 -25.19 -14.24 -4.00
CA LYS A 337 -25.78 -14.43 -2.66
C LYS A 337 -27.16 -13.81 -2.57
N ASN A 338 -27.27 -12.53 -2.93
CA ASN A 338 -28.53 -11.80 -2.86
C ASN A 338 -29.62 -12.42 -3.76
N ARG A 339 -29.24 -13.12 -4.85
CA ARG A 339 -30.18 -13.84 -5.72
C ARG A 339 -30.65 -15.15 -5.10
N VAL A 340 -29.74 -15.92 -4.50
CA VAL A 340 -30.02 -17.25 -3.95
C VAL A 340 -30.72 -17.17 -2.59
N GLU A 341 -30.30 -16.24 -1.72
CA GLU A 341 -30.71 -16.17 -0.31
C GLU A 341 -31.89 -15.23 -0.06
N GLN A 342 -32.88 -15.12 -0.97
CA GLN A 342 -34.01 -14.19 -0.87
C GLN A 342 -34.56 -14.03 0.57
N SER A 343 -34.10 -12.97 1.28
CA SER A 343 -34.47 -12.53 2.64
C SER A 343 -33.77 -13.24 3.82
N GLY A 344 -32.72 -12.61 4.37
CA GLY A 344 -32.17 -12.89 5.72
C GLY A 344 -31.53 -11.64 6.36
N ASP A 345 -31.55 -11.53 7.70
CA ASP A 345 -31.02 -10.38 8.47
C ASP A 345 -29.50 -10.16 8.25
N ASP A 346 -28.73 -11.20 7.90
CA ASP A 346 -27.28 -11.10 7.63
C ASP A 346 -26.96 -10.38 6.30
N THR A 347 -27.94 -10.16 5.42
CA THR A 347 -27.76 -9.48 4.13
C THR A 347 -27.56 -7.96 4.31
N GLU A 348 -28.16 -7.35 5.33
CA GLU A 348 -28.13 -5.88 5.53
C GLU A 348 -26.72 -5.33 5.84
N ALA A 349 -25.91 -6.05 6.62
CA ALA A 349 -24.55 -5.62 6.96
C ALA A 349 -23.57 -5.78 5.79
N ALA A 350 -23.73 -6.84 4.97
CA ALA A 350 -22.91 -7.07 3.78
C ALA A 350 -23.19 -6.05 2.67
N ASP A 351 -24.43 -5.58 2.53
CA ASP A 351 -24.84 -4.60 1.52
C ASP A 351 -24.35 -3.17 1.82
N ALA A 352 -23.98 -2.86 3.07
CA ALA A 352 -23.58 -1.51 3.48
C ALA A 352 -22.32 -1.00 2.74
N ILE A 353 -21.30 -1.85 2.55
CA ILE A 353 -20.06 -1.48 1.84
C ILE A 353 -20.35 -1.19 0.35
N TRP A 354 -21.39 -1.82 -0.22
CA TRP A 354 -21.79 -1.65 -1.62
C TRP A 354 -22.76 -0.48 -1.84
N ALA A 355 -23.14 0.25 -0.78
CA ALA A 355 -23.99 1.43 -0.88
C ALA A 355 -23.24 2.68 -1.37
N GLY A 356 -21.91 2.67 -1.29
CA GLY A 356 -21.03 3.77 -1.68
C GLY A 356 -20.18 4.26 -0.51
N LEU A 357 -19.05 4.89 -0.81
CA LEU A 357 -18.11 5.42 0.20
C LEU A 357 -18.36 6.90 0.53
N GLY A 358 -19.34 7.53 -0.12
CA GLY A 358 -19.61 8.96 -0.02
C GLY A 358 -18.55 9.82 -0.70
N GLU A 359 -18.78 11.13 -0.69
CA GLU A 359 -17.83 12.11 -1.23
C GLU A 359 -16.56 12.17 -0.36
N ALA A 360 -15.42 12.43 -0.98
CA ALA A 360 -14.17 12.72 -0.30
C ALA A 360 -13.38 13.83 -1.00
N GLU A 361 -12.51 14.44 -0.21
CA GLU A 361 -11.54 15.41 -0.66
C GLU A 361 -10.28 14.74 -1.21
N ASP A 362 -9.48 15.52 -1.93
CA ASP A 362 -8.20 15.10 -2.45
C ASP A 362 -7.11 15.19 -1.38
N SER A 363 -6.74 14.03 -0.84
CA SER A 363 -5.70 13.89 0.20
C SER A 363 -4.30 14.28 -0.27
N LEU A 364 -4.07 14.41 -1.59
CA LEU A 364 -2.76 14.77 -2.15
C LEU A 364 -2.66 16.25 -2.56
N ALA A 365 -3.75 17.02 -2.45
CA ALA A 365 -3.81 18.39 -2.95
C ALA A 365 -2.73 19.29 -2.32
N ASP A 366 -2.63 19.28 -1.00
CA ASP A 366 -1.70 20.10 -0.24
C ASP A 366 -0.22 19.77 -0.58
N ALA A 367 0.15 18.49 -0.53
CA ALA A 367 1.50 18.05 -0.90
C ALA A 367 1.87 18.43 -2.35
N ARG A 368 0.90 18.38 -3.29
CA ARG A 368 1.11 18.84 -4.68
C ARG A 368 1.34 20.34 -4.76
N GLU A 369 0.55 21.14 -4.04
CA GLU A 369 0.68 22.60 -4.01
C GLU A 369 2.03 23.04 -3.44
N ARG A 370 2.50 22.35 -2.40
CA ARG A 370 3.78 22.59 -1.71
C ARG A 370 5.00 21.92 -2.37
N GLU A 371 4.79 21.23 -3.50
CA GLU A 371 5.81 20.50 -4.26
C GLU A 371 6.57 19.43 -3.45
N ILE A 372 5.84 18.76 -2.56
CA ILE A 372 6.36 17.67 -1.73
C ILE A 372 6.16 16.35 -2.49
N PRO A 373 7.25 15.61 -2.80
CA PRO A 373 7.12 14.34 -3.50
C PRO A 373 6.61 13.23 -2.59
N GLY A 374 5.98 12.23 -3.18
CA GLY A 374 5.65 10.99 -2.50
C GLY A 374 6.92 10.16 -2.25
N LEU A 375 6.99 9.43 -1.13
CA LEU A 375 7.99 8.37 -0.91
C LEU A 375 7.26 7.03 -0.89
N VAL A 376 7.48 6.21 -1.91
CA VAL A 376 6.73 4.95 -2.08
C VAL A 376 7.29 3.86 -1.16
N LEU A 377 6.42 3.21 -0.41
CA LEU A 377 6.73 2.17 0.57
C LEU A 377 6.01 0.88 0.21
N ALA A 378 6.62 -0.26 0.50
CA ALA A 378 5.93 -1.54 0.33
C ALA A 378 4.86 -1.75 1.41
N ASP A 379 3.70 -2.30 1.00
CA ASP A 379 2.58 -2.65 1.86
C ASP A 379 2.23 -4.14 1.70
N THR A 380 3.21 -5.01 1.93
CA THR A 380 3.10 -6.45 1.66
C THR A 380 2.00 -7.13 2.49
N LEU A 381 1.72 -6.62 3.70
CA LEU A 381 0.64 -7.18 4.53
C LEU A 381 -0.73 -6.94 3.90
N PHE A 382 -0.94 -5.75 3.31
CA PHE A 382 -2.15 -5.49 2.54
C PHE A 382 -2.24 -6.41 1.33
N GLU A 383 -1.16 -6.58 0.56
CA GLU A 383 -1.16 -7.48 -0.61
C GLU A 383 -1.49 -8.93 -0.24
N LEU A 384 -0.96 -9.43 0.90
CA LEU A 384 -1.30 -10.76 1.43
C LEU A 384 -2.79 -10.87 1.75
N ARG A 385 -3.35 -9.89 2.48
CA ARG A 385 -4.77 -9.89 2.88
C ARG A 385 -5.71 -9.71 1.70
N HIS A 386 -5.36 -8.84 0.75
CA HIS A 386 -6.10 -8.65 -0.50
C HIS A 386 -6.14 -9.93 -1.32
N SER A 387 -4.99 -10.60 -1.51
CA SER A 387 -4.91 -11.86 -2.25
C SER A 387 -5.67 -12.99 -1.55
N LEU A 388 -5.56 -13.08 -0.22
CA LEU A 388 -6.32 -14.02 0.61
C LEU A 388 -7.84 -13.80 0.48
N HIS A 389 -8.29 -12.55 0.59
CA HIS A 389 -9.70 -12.21 0.43
C HIS A 389 -10.20 -12.58 -0.97
N GLY A 390 -9.42 -12.25 -2.01
CA GLY A 390 -9.71 -12.66 -3.39
C GLY A 390 -9.86 -14.17 -3.56
N CYS A 391 -8.99 -14.98 -2.94
CA CYS A 391 -9.11 -16.44 -2.92
C CYS A 391 -10.41 -16.89 -2.26
N ARG A 392 -10.67 -16.41 -1.03
CA ARG A 392 -11.85 -16.79 -0.23
C ARG A 392 -13.15 -16.47 -0.95
N VAL A 393 -13.25 -15.27 -1.51
CA VAL A 393 -14.49 -14.83 -2.15
C VAL A 393 -14.68 -15.48 -3.51
N SER A 394 -13.59 -15.78 -4.24
CA SER A 394 -13.64 -16.57 -5.48
C SER A 394 -14.09 -18.01 -5.21
N LEU A 395 -13.59 -18.64 -4.14
CA LEU A 395 -14.05 -19.96 -3.69
C LEU A 395 -15.51 -19.94 -3.27
N GLY A 396 -15.91 -18.95 -2.46
CA GLY A 396 -17.30 -18.77 -2.04
C GLY A 396 -18.25 -18.57 -3.23
N TYR A 397 -17.83 -17.80 -4.24
CA TYR A 397 -18.59 -17.66 -5.49
C TYR A 397 -18.74 -18.99 -6.21
N LEU A 398 -17.64 -19.74 -6.38
CA LEU A 398 -17.66 -21.06 -7.04
C LEU A 398 -18.61 -22.05 -6.33
N GLN A 399 -18.59 -22.08 -4.99
CA GLN A 399 -19.41 -22.97 -4.17
C GLN A 399 -20.91 -22.66 -4.22
N GLN A 400 -21.30 -21.45 -4.64
CA GLN A 400 -22.70 -21.04 -4.74
C GLN A 400 -23.31 -21.29 -6.13
N ILE A 401 -22.49 -21.45 -7.17
CA ILE A 401 -22.97 -21.74 -8.52
C ILE A 401 -23.85 -23.01 -8.58
N PRO A 402 -23.54 -24.12 -7.87
CA PRO A 402 -24.42 -25.28 -7.81
C PRO A 402 -25.82 -24.98 -7.26
N ALA A 403 -25.95 -24.15 -6.22
CA ALA A 403 -27.25 -23.77 -5.67
C ALA A 403 -28.09 -23.00 -6.70
N LEU A 404 -27.47 -22.06 -7.43
CA LEU A 404 -28.12 -21.37 -8.54
C LEU A 404 -28.47 -22.33 -9.69
N ALA A 405 -27.59 -23.27 -10.02
CA ALA A 405 -27.83 -24.23 -11.09
C ALA A 405 -29.00 -25.17 -10.76
N ALA A 406 -29.17 -25.54 -9.49
CA ALA A 406 -30.26 -26.40 -9.00
C ALA A 406 -31.66 -25.76 -9.12
N GLU A 407 -31.77 -24.44 -9.32
CA GLU A 407 -33.04 -23.78 -9.64
C GLU A 407 -33.60 -24.20 -11.01
N ASP A 408 -32.74 -24.67 -11.93
CA ASP A 408 -33.18 -25.16 -13.24
C ASP A 408 -33.79 -26.57 -13.10
N ARG A 409 -35.02 -26.73 -13.62
CA ARG A 409 -35.79 -27.97 -13.57
C ARG A 409 -35.05 -29.21 -14.12
N PHE A 410 -34.04 -29.01 -14.97
CA PHE A 410 -33.29 -30.10 -15.60
C PHE A 410 -31.89 -30.31 -15.00
N TYR A 411 -31.54 -29.61 -13.91
CA TYR A 411 -30.22 -29.69 -13.31
C TYR A 411 -29.80 -31.11 -12.95
N GLU A 412 -30.64 -31.87 -12.24
CA GLU A 412 -30.34 -33.27 -11.85
C GLU A 412 -30.02 -34.15 -13.07
N CYS A 413 -30.78 -33.99 -14.16
CA CYS A 413 -30.55 -34.72 -15.40
C CYS A 413 -29.20 -34.30 -16.04
N ALA A 414 -28.93 -33.00 -16.11
CA ALA A 414 -27.70 -32.45 -16.66
C ALA A 414 -26.47 -32.90 -15.86
N ALA A 415 -26.55 -32.84 -14.53
CA ALA A 415 -25.52 -33.28 -13.60
C ALA A 415 -25.24 -34.78 -13.77
N LEU A 416 -26.29 -35.61 -13.87
CA LEU A 416 -26.14 -37.04 -14.13
C LEU A 416 -25.43 -37.31 -15.46
N VAL A 417 -25.83 -36.64 -16.55
CA VAL A 417 -25.17 -36.76 -17.86
C VAL A 417 -23.69 -36.37 -17.76
N ASN A 418 -23.39 -35.26 -17.11
CA ASN A 418 -22.02 -34.79 -16.93
C ASN A 418 -21.16 -35.79 -16.13
N GLN A 419 -21.69 -36.31 -15.03
CA GLN A 419 -20.96 -37.21 -14.14
C GLN A 419 -20.85 -38.65 -14.65
N THR A 420 -21.81 -39.12 -15.46
CA THR A 420 -21.87 -40.53 -15.90
C THR A 420 -21.50 -40.73 -17.37
N ILE A 421 -21.91 -39.84 -18.28
CA ILE A 421 -21.66 -39.99 -19.72
C ILE A 421 -20.41 -39.22 -20.14
N LEU A 422 -20.24 -37.99 -19.64
CA LEU A 422 -19.19 -37.09 -20.12
C LEU A 422 -17.83 -37.25 -19.42
N LYS A 423 -17.71 -38.02 -18.33
CA LYS A 423 -16.40 -38.33 -17.73
C LYS A 423 -15.57 -39.23 -18.66
N ARG A 424 -14.26 -38.95 -18.78
CA ARG A 424 -13.33 -39.77 -19.59
C ARG A 424 -13.11 -41.15 -18.96
N HIS A 425 -13.02 -41.18 -17.64
CA HIS A 425 -12.77 -42.37 -16.85
C HIS A 425 -13.89 -42.61 -15.84
N ASP A 426 -14.15 -43.87 -15.51
CA ASP A 426 -15.03 -44.25 -14.41
C ASP A 426 -14.35 -44.08 -13.03
N LYS A 427 -15.06 -44.39 -11.95
CA LYS A 427 -14.52 -44.32 -10.58
C LYS A 427 -13.34 -45.27 -10.33
N ALA A 428 -13.13 -46.25 -11.20
CA ALA A 428 -12.02 -47.21 -11.14
C ALA A 428 -10.85 -46.84 -12.07
N GLY A 429 -10.91 -45.68 -12.75
CA GLY A 429 -9.89 -45.20 -13.68
C GLY A 429 -9.96 -45.82 -15.08
N GLN A 430 -10.94 -46.68 -15.38
CA GLN A 430 -11.09 -47.32 -16.68
C GLN A 430 -11.82 -46.40 -17.66
N THR A 431 -11.64 -46.63 -18.97
CA THR A 431 -12.34 -45.86 -20.00
C THR A 431 -13.85 -45.99 -19.84
N ASN A 432 -14.54 -44.85 -19.76
CA ASN A 432 -15.98 -44.83 -19.55
C ASN A 432 -16.74 -45.36 -20.78
N ALA A 433 -17.36 -46.54 -20.64
CA ALA A 433 -18.14 -47.17 -21.71
C ALA A 433 -19.37 -46.35 -22.13
N LEU A 434 -19.92 -45.52 -21.24
CA LEU A 434 -21.09 -44.68 -21.53
C LEU A 434 -20.73 -43.47 -22.41
N ARG A 435 -19.46 -43.11 -22.50
CA ARG A 435 -19.00 -41.97 -23.30
C ARG A 435 -19.30 -42.10 -24.79
N ARG A 436 -19.56 -43.31 -25.29
CA ARG A 436 -20.08 -43.53 -26.66
C ARG A 436 -21.39 -42.80 -26.95
N PHE A 437 -22.12 -42.39 -25.93
CA PHE A 437 -23.37 -41.62 -26.06
C PHE A 437 -23.13 -40.10 -26.01
N ALA A 438 -21.91 -39.63 -25.76
CA ALA A 438 -21.59 -38.21 -25.72
C ALA A 438 -21.90 -37.51 -27.06
N ASP A 439 -21.68 -38.21 -28.18
CA ASP A 439 -21.97 -37.70 -29.54
C ASP A 439 -23.47 -37.45 -29.80
N ARG A 440 -24.36 -37.88 -28.88
CA ARG A 440 -25.80 -37.63 -28.95
C ARG A 440 -26.22 -36.35 -28.22
N ALA A 441 -25.34 -35.76 -27.44
CA ALA A 441 -25.57 -34.51 -26.73
C ALA A 441 -24.94 -33.35 -27.51
N ASP A 442 -25.56 -32.18 -27.44
CA ASP A 442 -24.91 -30.95 -27.88
C ASP A 442 -23.89 -30.53 -26.81
N LEU A 443 -22.61 -30.65 -27.18
CA LEU A 443 -21.47 -30.32 -26.32
C LEU A 443 -20.83 -28.97 -26.68
N SER A 444 -21.48 -28.18 -27.54
CA SER A 444 -21.03 -26.81 -27.84
C SER A 444 -21.01 -25.95 -26.56
N GLU A 445 -20.16 -24.92 -26.54
CA GLU A 445 -20.00 -24.05 -25.37
C GLU A 445 -21.28 -23.27 -25.01
N SER A 446 -22.18 -23.06 -25.98
CA SER A 446 -23.48 -22.40 -25.83
C SER A 446 -24.65 -23.37 -25.64
N SER A 447 -24.39 -24.68 -25.49
CA SER A 447 -25.45 -25.68 -25.43
C SER A 447 -26.31 -25.53 -24.16
N GLU A 448 -27.55 -26.02 -24.23
CA GLU A 448 -28.47 -26.03 -23.08
C GLU A 448 -27.86 -26.79 -21.89
N LEU A 449 -27.11 -27.87 -22.16
CA LEU A 449 -26.40 -28.62 -21.13
C LEU A 449 -25.36 -27.76 -20.42
N GLN A 450 -24.52 -27.03 -21.16
CA GLN A 450 -23.51 -26.14 -20.57
C GLN A 450 -24.15 -24.97 -19.81
N ARG A 451 -25.27 -24.44 -20.31
CA ARG A 451 -26.04 -23.40 -19.63
C ARG A 451 -26.64 -23.87 -18.31
N ILE A 452 -27.31 -25.03 -18.30
CA ILE A 452 -27.89 -25.62 -17.07
C ILE A 452 -26.79 -25.90 -16.05
N LEU A 453 -25.68 -26.46 -16.52
CA LEU A 453 -24.54 -26.70 -15.65
C LEU A 453 -23.90 -25.40 -15.20
N ARG A 454 -24.01 -24.27 -15.92
CA ARG A 454 -23.29 -23.01 -15.66
C ARG A 454 -21.78 -23.10 -15.89
N SER A 455 -21.36 -23.87 -16.90
CA SER A 455 -19.94 -24.17 -17.13
C SER A 455 -19.07 -22.93 -17.37
N ALA A 456 -19.55 -21.97 -18.17
CA ALA A 456 -18.84 -20.71 -18.43
C ALA A 456 -18.65 -19.88 -17.14
N GLN A 457 -19.67 -19.82 -16.28
CA GLN A 457 -19.60 -19.12 -15.00
C GLN A 457 -18.62 -19.79 -14.04
N ARG A 458 -18.57 -21.13 -14.03
CA ARG A 458 -17.57 -21.88 -13.24
C ARG A 458 -16.16 -21.68 -13.75
N GLU A 459 -15.95 -21.68 -15.06
CA GLU A 459 -14.64 -21.41 -15.66
C GLU A 459 -14.13 -20.02 -15.25
N LEU A 460 -14.96 -18.99 -15.38
CA LEU A 460 -14.66 -17.64 -14.88
C LEU A 460 -14.28 -17.66 -13.40
N ALA A 461 -15.09 -18.31 -12.54
CA ALA A 461 -14.83 -18.39 -11.11
C ALA A 461 -13.48 -19.08 -10.78
N ARG A 462 -13.16 -20.18 -11.47
CA ARG A 462 -11.89 -20.91 -11.30
C ARG A 462 -10.70 -20.07 -11.76
N ASN A 463 -10.81 -19.36 -12.88
CA ASN A 463 -9.74 -18.48 -13.37
C ASN A 463 -9.45 -17.32 -12.38
N GLN A 464 -10.49 -16.77 -11.73
CA GLN A 464 -10.27 -15.79 -10.66
C GLN A 464 -9.54 -16.40 -9.46
N LEU A 465 -9.99 -17.56 -9.00
CA LEU A 465 -9.36 -18.26 -7.87
C LEU A 465 -7.89 -18.58 -8.18
N GLU A 466 -7.59 -19.07 -9.38
CA GLU A 466 -6.23 -19.36 -9.83
C GLU A 466 -5.34 -18.11 -9.83
N ALA A 467 -5.84 -16.97 -10.32
CA ALA A 467 -5.08 -15.72 -10.34
C ALA A 467 -4.72 -15.24 -8.92
N TYR A 468 -5.68 -15.26 -7.99
CA TYR A 468 -5.45 -14.87 -6.60
C TYR A 468 -4.54 -15.86 -5.86
N GLN A 469 -4.74 -17.17 -6.05
CA GLN A 469 -3.86 -18.18 -5.47
C GLN A 469 -2.43 -18.07 -6.00
N GLY A 470 -2.26 -17.78 -7.29
CA GLY A 470 -0.96 -17.55 -7.90
C GLY A 470 -0.21 -16.37 -7.27
N ARG A 471 -0.90 -15.24 -7.04
CA ARG A 471 -0.33 -14.08 -6.34
C ARG A 471 -0.01 -14.38 -4.89
N LEU A 472 -0.95 -14.99 -4.16
CA LEU A 472 -0.77 -15.34 -2.75
C LEU A 472 0.42 -16.29 -2.57
N HIS A 473 0.53 -17.32 -3.42
CA HIS A 473 1.65 -18.24 -3.44
C HIS A 473 2.99 -17.51 -3.70
N GLY A 474 3.03 -16.61 -4.69
CA GLY A 474 4.20 -15.79 -4.98
C GLY A 474 4.63 -14.92 -3.78
N LEU A 475 3.66 -14.30 -3.10
CA LEU A 475 3.92 -13.50 -1.91
C LEU A 475 4.49 -14.33 -0.77
N LEU A 476 3.91 -15.50 -0.45
CA LEU A 476 4.38 -16.38 0.63
C LEU A 476 5.81 -16.90 0.41
N LEU A 477 6.24 -17.04 -0.84
CA LEU A 477 7.61 -17.42 -1.18
C LEU A 477 8.61 -16.25 -1.07
N SER A 478 8.12 -15.01 -0.98
CA SER A 478 8.98 -13.83 -0.86
C SER A 478 9.60 -13.72 0.54
N ARG A 479 10.84 -13.23 0.60
CA ARG A 479 11.51 -12.97 1.90
C ARG A 479 10.85 -11.84 2.67
N GLU A 480 10.30 -10.87 1.95
CA GLU A 480 9.64 -9.70 2.53
C GLU A 480 8.34 -10.09 3.24
N ALA A 481 7.47 -10.89 2.63
CA ALA A 481 6.25 -11.39 3.27
C ALA A 481 6.56 -12.16 4.56
N ASN A 482 7.59 -13.01 4.53
CA ASN A 482 8.03 -13.72 5.73
C ASN A 482 8.53 -12.77 6.83
N ALA A 483 9.26 -11.71 6.46
CA ALA A 483 9.69 -10.69 7.41
C ALA A 483 8.50 -9.89 7.99
N VAL A 484 7.48 -9.61 7.19
CA VAL A 484 6.25 -8.93 7.63
C VAL A 484 5.42 -9.82 8.57
N LEU A 485 5.27 -11.11 8.27
CA LEU A 485 4.62 -12.05 9.18
C LEU A 485 5.39 -12.16 10.51
N ALA A 486 6.72 -12.12 10.47
CA ALA A 486 7.54 -12.11 11.68
C ALA A 486 7.28 -10.88 12.57
N ASP A 487 6.87 -9.74 12.00
CA ASP A 487 6.44 -8.58 12.80
C ASP A 487 5.21 -8.94 13.63
N LEU A 488 4.21 -9.60 13.04
CA LEU A 488 3.00 -10.03 13.74
C LEU A 488 3.29 -11.11 14.79
N PHE A 489 4.17 -12.07 14.48
CA PHE A 489 4.58 -13.12 15.42
C PHE A 489 5.41 -12.59 16.59
N SER A 490 6.01 -11.40 16.44
CA SER A 490 6.82 -10.78 17.48
C SER A 490 6.01 -9.94 18.47
N LEU A 491 4.70 -9.79 18.27
CA LEU A 491 3.84 -9.05 19.17
C LEU A 491 3.70 -9.79 20.51
N GLU A 492 3.62 -9.05 21.62
CA GLU A 492 3.44 -9.63 22.94
C GLU A 492 1.96 -9.82 23.32
N GLY A 493 1.72 -10.49 24.46
CA GLY A 493 0.38 -10.74 24.97
C GLY A 493 -0.41 -11.71 24.11
N HIS A 494 -1.63 -11.36 23.73
CA HIS A 494 -2.50 -12.19 22.89
C HIS A 494 -2.48 -11.78 21.41
N ASP A 495 -1.79 -10.69 21.07
CA ASP A 495 -1.83 -10.10 19.74
C ASP A 495 -1.17 -11.00 18.67
N TYR A 496 -0.17 -11.79 19.06
CA TYR A 496 0.47 -12.76 18.17
C TYR A 496 -0.47 -13.90 17.73
N LEU A 497 -1.59 -14.15 18.45
CA LEU A 497 -2.57 -15.16 18.04
C LEU A 497 -3.21 -14.79 16.69
N GLY A 498 -3.36 -13.50 16.40
CA GLY A 498 -3.79 -13.02 15.11
C GLY A 498 -2.83 -13.40 13.97
N ALA A 499 -1.52 -13.50 14.25
CA ALA A 499 -0.53 -13.96 13.29
C ALA A 499 -0.72 -15.44 12.92
N TYR A 500 -1.02 -16.30 13.91
CA TYR A 500 -1.33 -17.70 13.67
C TYR A 500 -2.62 -17.88 12.88
N ALA A 501 -3.68 -17.14 13.24
CA ALA A 501 -4.95 -17.17 12.51
C ALA A 501 -4.76 -16.73 11.05
N LEU A 502 -4.09 -15.60 10.81
CA LEU A 502 -3.77 -15.13 9.46
C LEU A 502 -2.94 -16.17 8.70
N THR A 503 -1.92 -16.76 9.32
CA THR A 503 -1.08 -17.76 8.64
C THR A 503 -1.86 -19.02 8.29
N ALA A 504 -2.74 -19.49 9.18
CA ALA A 504 -3.64 -20.61 8.90
C ALA A 504 -4.56 -20.30 7.72
N ASP A 505 -5.14 -19.09 7.69
CA ASP A 505 -5.99 -18.61 6.62
C ASP A 505 -5.25 -18.54 5.27
N LEU A 506 -4.02 -18.03 5.26
CA LEU A 506 -3.17 -17.94 4.06
C LEU A 506 -2.88 -19.34 3.49
N LEU A 507 -2.62 -20.33 4.34
CA LEU A 507 -2.38 -21.71 3.92
C LEU A 507 -3.66 -22.42 3.49
N GLU A 508 -4.79 -22.18 4.18
CA GLU A 508 -6.08 -22.75 3.83
C GLU A 508 -6.53 -22.28 2.44
N ALA A 509 -6.33 -21.01 2.11
CA ALA A 509 -6.65 -20.46 0.79
C ALA A 509 -5.90 -21.14 -0.37
N LEU A 510 -4.78 -21.81 -0.10
CA LEU A 510 -3.98 -22.55 -1.07
C LEU A 510 -4.21 -24.08 -1.01
N ARG A 511 -5.14 -24.56 -0.18
CA ARG A 511 -5.34 -25.99 0.07
C ARG A 511 -5.85 -26.74 -1.17
N ASP A 512 -6.88 -26.20 -1.81
CA ASP A 512 -7.60 -26.86 -2.90
C ASP A 512 -7.19 -26.23 -4.24
N ALA A 513 -6.88 -27.08 -5.23
CA ALA A 513 -6.63 -26.61 -6.59
C ALA A 513 -7.93 -26.07 -7.21
N PRO A 514 -7.90 -25.01 -8.04
CA PRO A 514 -9.11 -24.43 -8.62
C PRO A 514 -9.99 -25.43 -9.37
N GLY A 515 -9.39 -26.43 -10.01
CA GLY A 515 -10.10 -27.49 -10.72
C GLY A 515 -10.86 -28.46 -9.81
N ASP A 516 -10.42 -28.63 -8.56
CA ASP A 516 -10.99 -29.56 -7.57
C ASP A 516 -11.88 -28.84 -6.53
N ALA A 517 -11.91 -27.51 -6.57
CA ALA A 517 -12.66 -26.65 -5.64
C ALA A 517 -14.17 -26.55 -5.95
N ASP A 518 -14.62 -27.16 -7.05
CA ASP A 518 -16.03 -27.25 -7.45
C ASP A 518 -16.58 -28.64 -7.05
N PRO A 519 -17.66 -28.71 -6.25
CA PRO A 519 -18.18 -29.97 -5.69
C PRO A 519 -18.82 -30.95 -6.70
#